data_AF-A0A849RQW6-F1
#
_entry.id   AF-A0A849RQW6-F1
#
_cell.length_a   1.000
_cell.length_b   1.000
_cell.length_c   1.000
_cell.angle_alpha   90.00
_cell.angle_beta   90.00
_cell.angle_gamma   90.00
#
_symmetry.space_group_name_H-M   'P 1'
#
loop_
_entity.id
_entity.type
_entity.pdbx_description
1 polymer ?
#
loop_
_entity_poly.entity_id
_entity_poly.type
_entity_poly.pdbx_seq_one_letter_code
_entity_poly.pdbx_strand_id
1 'polypeptide(L)'
;MQRPTVSLFLGLILCIGLLDPATTPAVSDQPTASQSGPKEDAPLPLYQPPKKLTPRARVGGGLRGTDGSDPVLVALVPDHVGLTAKKSPVLNWFLSKPTTYPLKFTLIDIRSVKPLHEGPIPTPDHAGVQSIDLNDWNLALEPDVQYRWYISAIRNPDSPSQDLVAGGVIERCEFSACLVEMEVDLSCDRQSVLRNAMRGFWYDAMACLCQLIDLNPADQALRRQRASLLNQIGLSTVAQWDLRSIPAPVR
;
A
#
# COMPACT_ATOMS: atom_id res chain seq x y z
N MET A 1 28.67 -72.15 -17.64
CA MET A 1 27.43 -71.87 -16.89
C MET A 1 26.40 -71.35 -17.91
N GLN A 2 25.54 -72.09 -18.63
CA GLN A 2 24.70 -73.29 -18.40
C GLN A 2 23.95 -73.17 -17.07
N ARG A 3 22.60 -73.06 -16.96
CA ARG A 3 21.37 -73.47 -17.70
C ARG A 3 20.17 -72.63 -17.13
N PRO A 4 18.87 -72.89 -17.39
CA PRO A 4 18.12 -73.05 -18.64
C PRO A 4 16.76 -72.27 -18.65
N THR A 5 16.11 -72.31 -19.82
CA THR A 5 14.69 -72.05 -20.12
C THR A 5 13.71 -73.05 -19.48
N VAL A 6 12.49 -72.62 -19.13
CA VAL A 6 11.26 -73.46 -19.07
C VAL A 6 10.03 -72.63 -19.50
N SER A 7 9.26 -73.18 -20.45
CA SER A 7 7.95 -72.74 -20.95
C SER A 7 6.82 -73.66 -20.41
N LEU A 8 5.55 -73.29 -20.70
CA LEU A 8 4.25 -74.00 -20.51
C LEU A 8 3.61 -73.86 -19.11
N PHE A 9 2.32 -73.59 -18.91
CA PHE A 9 1.06 -74.05 -19.57
C PHE A 9 0.04 -72.89 -19.69
N LEU A 10 -0.68 -72.70 -20.80
CA LEU A 10 -1.98 -73.30 -21.19
C LEU A 10 -3.14 -73.05 -20.18
N GLY A 11 -4.08 -72.20 -20.59
CA GLY A 11 -5.33 -71.93 -19.87
C GLY A 11 -6.35 -71.23 -20.77
N LEU A 12 -7.03 -72.04 -21.58
CA LEU A 12 -8.16 -71.69 -22.45
C LEU A 12 -9.40 -71.42 -21.58
N ILE A 13 -9.97 -70.21 -21.60
CA ILE A 13 -11.36 -69.99 -21.18
C ILE A 13 -12.06 -69.12 -22.23
N LEU A 14 -12.97 -69.77 -22.93
CA LEU A 14 -13.96 -69.24 -23.85
C LEU A 14 -15.16 -68.76 -23.02
N CYS A 15 -15.40 -67.45 -22.93
CA CYS A 15 -16.66 -66.91 -22.45
C CYS A 15 -17.29 -66.07 -23.57
N ILE A 16 -18.24 -66.70 -24.26
CA ILE A 16 -19.23 -66.06 -25.12
C ILE A 16 -20.23 -65.37 -24.17
N GLY A 17 -20.36 -64.06 -24.28
CA GLY A 17 -21.29 -63.26 -23.49
C GLY A 17 -21.76 -62.06 -24.29
N LEU A 18 -22.88 -62.25 -24.99
CA LEU A 18 -23.95 -61.33 -25.35
C LEU A 18 -23.61 -59.85 -25.65
N LEU A 19 -23.90 -59.48 -26.91
CA LEU A 19 -24.13 -58.10 -27.32
C LEU A 19 -25.31 -57.50 -26.53
N ASP A 20 -25.08 -56.38 -25.85
CA ASP A 20 -26.13 -55.42 -25.52
C ASP A 20 -25.94 -54.15 -26.37
N PRO A 21 -27.00 -53.63 -27.02
CA PRO A 21 -26.92 -52.44 -27.84
C PRO A 21 -26.91 -51.17 -26.98
N ALA A 22 -25.99 -50.28 -27.35
CA ALA A 22 -25.95 -48.83 -27.13
C ALA A 22 -27.08 -48.23 -26.29
N THR A 23 -26.79 -47.95 -25.01
CA THR A 23 -27.48 -46.89 -24.26
C THR A 23 -26.69 -45.60 -24.42
N THR A 24 -27.20 -44.70 -25.25
CA THR A 24 -26.78 -43.30 -25.33
C THR A 24 -27.04 -42.65 -23.96
N PRO A 25 -26.02 -42.10 -23.27
CA PRO A 25 -26.32 -41.12 -22.23
C PRO A 25 -26.73 -39.83 -22.94
N ALA A 26 -27.97 -39.41 -22.69
CA ALA A 26 -28.46 -38.10 -23.07
C ALA A 26 -27.51 -37.03 -22.52
N VAL A 27 -26.93 -36.23 -23.42
CA VAL A 27 -26.29 -34.97 -23.08
C VAL A 27 -27.41 -34.06 -22.58
N SER A 28 -27.54 -33.98 -21.25
CA SER A 28 -28.23 -32.85 -20.63
C SER A 28 -27.34 -31.63 -20.82
N ASP A 29 -27.69 -30.79 -21.79
CA ASP A 29 -27.29 -29.38 -21.83
C ASP A 29 -27.89 -28.69 -20.61
N GLN A 30 -27.24 -28.85 -19.46
CA GLN A 30 -27.39 -27.94 -18.35
C GLN A 30 -26.42 -26.78 -18.61
N PRO A 31 -26.91 -25.54 -18.79
CA PRO A 31 -26.02 -24.41 -18.88
C PRO A 31 -25.24 -24.36 -17.57
N THR A 32 -23.92 -24.48 -17.67
CA THR A 32 -22.98 -24.18 -16.59
C THR A 32 -23.18 -22.71 -16.26
N ALA A 33 -24.14 -22.44 -15.35
CA ALA A 33 -24.26 -21.17 -14.69
C ALA A 33 -22.91 -20.97 -14.00
N SER A 34 -22.07 -20.13 -14.60
CA SER A 34 -20.92 -19.56 -13.95
C SER A 34 -21.46 -18.83 -12.74
N GLN A 35 -21.45 -19.52 -11.60
CA GLN A 35 -21.71 -18.91 -10.31
C GLN A 35 -20.58 -17.91 -10.11
N SER A 36 -20.86 -16.66 -10.46
CA SER A 36 -20.14 -15.51 -9.94
C SER A 36 -20.45 -15.47 -8.45
N GLY A 37 -19.66 -16.24 -7.69
CA GLY A 37 -19.63 -16.11 -6.24
C GLY A 37 -19.31 -14.66 -5.86
N PRO A 38 -19.72 -14.21 -4.66
CA PRO A 38 -19.29 -12.93 -4.15
C PRO A 38 -17.77 -12.84 -4.24
N LYS A 39 -17.26 -11.78 -4.87
CA LYS A 39 -15.83 -11.46 -4.95
C LYS A 39 -15.27 -11.57 -3.52
N GLU A 40 -14.48 -12.62 -3.27
CA GLU A 40 -13.91 -12.93 -1.96
C GLU A 40 -13.28 -11.65 -1.38
N ASP A 41 -13.72 -11.25 -0.18
CA ASP A 41 -13.37 -9.96 0.39
C ASP A 41 -11.87 -9.97 0.67
N ALA A 42 -11.11 -9.23 -0.13
CA ALA A 42 -9.65 -9.26 -0.06
C ALA A 42 -9.20 -8.93 1.37
N PRO A 43 -8.21 -9.67 1.92
CA PRO A 43 -7.80 -9.47 3.31
C PRO A 43 -7.36 -8.02 3.54
N LEU A 44 -7.80 -7.46 4.67
CA LEU A 44 -7.40 -6.12 5.09
C LEU A 44 -6.02 -6.19 5.77
N PRO A 45 -5.09 -5.27 5.45
CA PRO A 45 -3.83 -5.17 6.15
C PRO A 45 -4.04 -4.80 7.61
N LEU A 46 -3.27 -5.45 8.49
CA LEU A 46 -3.15 -5.08 9.90
C LEU A 46 -1.77 -4.43 10.09
N TYR A 47 -1.77 -3.20 10.59
CA TYR A 47 -0.55 -2.50 10.92
C TYR A 47 -0.10 -2.86 12.33
N GLN A 48 1.15 -3.30 12.46
CA GLN A 48 1.77 -3.52 13.77
C GLN A 48 2.90 -2.50 13.98
N PRO A 49 2.69 -1.49 14.85
CA PRO A 49 3.72 -0.52 15.17
C PRO A 49 5.00 -1.17 15.73
N PRO A 50 6.19 -0.58 15.51
CA PRO A 50 7.42 -1.03 16.14
C PRO A 50 7.31 -1.05 17.68
N LYS A 51 7.99 -1.98 18.35
CA LYS A 51 7.92 -2.14 19.82
C LYS A 51 8.36 -0.88 20.58
N LYS A 52 9.30 -0.12 20.02
CA LYS A 52 9.76 1.16 20.58
C LYS A 52 9.07 2.28 19.82
N LEU A 53 8.08 2.92 20.46
CA LEU A 53 7.39 4.07 19.91
C LEU A 53 8.02 5.36 20.43
N THR A 54 8.33 6.27 19.52
CA THR A 54 8.65 7.66 19.85
C THR A 54 7.43 8.52 19.52
N PRO A 55 6.69 9.05 20.52
CA PRO A 55 5.47 9.83 20.30
C PRO A 55 5.73 11.17 19.59
N ARG A 56 4.65 11.79 19.09
CA ARG A 56 4.63 13.13 18.44
C ARG A 56 5.46 13.20 17.15
N ALA A 57 5.37 12.16 16.33
CA ALA A 57 6.04 12.13 15.04
C ALA A 57 5.22 12.79 13.92
N ARG A 58 3.88 12.79 14.03
CA ARG A 58 2.99 13.43 13.07
C ARG A 58 2.76 14.89 13.41
N VAL A 59 2.88 15.75 12.40
CA VAL A 59 2.60 17.19 12.47
C VAL A 59 1.42 17.51 11.55
N GLY A 60 0.51 18.36 12.02
CA GLY A 60 -0.72 18.68 11.30
C GLY A 60 -1.79 17.58 11.39
N GLY A 61 -2.75 17.58 10.47
CA GLY A 61 -3.81 16.57 10.40
C GLY A 61 -5.07 16.87 11.23
N GLY A 62 -5.10 17.99 11.96
CA GLY A 62 -6.31 18.50 12.59
C GLY A 62 -7.03 19.50 11.68
N LEU A 63 -8.36 19.46 11.62
CA LEU A 63 -9.21 20.45 10.95
C LEU A 63 -9.27 21.80 11.70
N ARG A 64 -8.26 22.13 12.52
CA ARG A 64 -8.33 23.31 13.39
C ARG A 64 -7.87 24.54 12.63
N GLY A 65 -8.82 25.44 12.35
CA GLY A 65 -8.51 26.87 12.24
C GLY A 65 -8.72 27.52 10.88
N THR A 66 -9.63 27.01 10.06
CA THR A 66 -10.05 27.73 8.86
C THR A 66 -11.58 27.66 8.82
N ASP A 67 -12.21 28.74 8.43
CA ASP A 67 -13.65 28.89 8.18
C ASP A 67 -14.17 28.01 7.03
N GLY A 68 -13.47 26.91 6.72
CA GLY A 68 -13.69 26.02 5.60
C GLY A 68 -13.09 26.52 4.28
N SER A 69 -12.54 27.74 4.21
CA SER A 69 -12.02 28.33 2.97
C SER A 69 -10.70 27.72 2.50
N ASP A 70 -9.84 27.30 3.42
CA ASP A 70 -8.53 26.74 3.12
C ASP A 70 -8.55 25.23 2.81
N PRO A 71 -7.57 24.73 2.03
CA PRO A 71 -7.32 23.30 1.91
C PRO A 71 -6.84 22.70 3.24
N VAL A 72 -7.03 21.39 3.39
CA VAL A 72 -6.51 20.63 4.53
C VAL A 72 -5.41 19.73 4.02
N LEU A 73 -4.23 19.83 4.63
CA LEU A 73 -3.09 18.97 4.37
C LEU A 73 -2.98 17.93 5.49
N VAL A 74 -2.77 16.67 5.12
CA VAL A 74 -2.59 15.57 6.08
C VAL A 74 -1.46 14.66 5.61
N ALA A 75 -0.46 14.43 6.45
CA ALA A 75 0.56 13.41 6.17
C ALA A 75 -0.04 12.03 6.46
N LEU A 76 0.08 11.09 5.52
CA LEU A 76 -0.47 9.74 5.68
C LEU A 76 0.50 8.86 6.45
N VAL A 77 0.75 9.23 7.72
CA VAL A 77 1.76 8.63 8.60
C VAL A 77 1.20 8.34 9.99
N PRO A 78 1.74 7.36 10.73
CA PRO A 78 1.39 7.16 12.12
C PRO A 78 1.78 8.35 13.01
N ASP A 79 1.25 8.40 14.22
CA ASP A 79 1.59 9.42 15.23
C ASP A 79 2.93 9.19 15.94
N HIS A 80 3.61 8.09 15.57
CA HIS A 80 4.96 7.72 15.96
C HIS A 80 5.88 7.63 14.72
N VAL A 81 7.17 7.38 14.94
CA VAL A 81 8.14 7.22 13.85
C VAL A 81 7.73 6.06 12.96
N GLY A 82 7.53 6.32 11.67
CA GLY A 82 7.27 5.27 10.68
C GLY A 82 8.57 4.71 10.12
N LEU A 83 8.61 3.40 9.85
CA LEU A 83 9.79 2.75 9.31
C LEU A 83 9.71 2.61 7.79
N THR A 84 10.87 2.63 7.16
CA THR A 84 11.06 2.14 5.79
C THR A 84 12.29 1.25 5.65
N ALA A 85 12.27 0.31 4.70
CA ALA A 85 13.45 -0.44 4.28
C ALA A 85 14.14 0.18 3.04
N LYS A 86 13.43 1.04 2.30
CA LYS A 86 13.94 1.65 1.07
C LYS A 86 14.95 2.76 1.36
N LYS A 87 16.04 2.77 0.59
CA LYS A 87 17.03 3.86 0.60
C LYS A 87 16.41 5.20 0.21
N SER A 88 15.49 5.17 -0.75
CA SER A 88 14.77 6.32 -1.25
C SER A 88 13.28 5.99 -1.28
N PRO A 89 12.56 6.24 -0.17
CA PRO A 89 11.14 5.94 -0.02
C PRO A 89 10.24 6.94 -0.77
N VAL A 90 8.97 6.57 -0.90
CA VAL A 90 7.89 7.47 -1.33
C VAL A 90 7.13 7.96 -0.11
N LEU A 91 6.87 9.26 -0.04
CA LEU A 91 6.11 9.91 1.03
C LEU A 91 4.70 10.21 0.53
N ASN A 92 3.67 9.76 1.26
CA ASN A 92 2.28 10.00 0.88
C ASN A 92 1.61 11.03 1.79
N TRP A 93 0.87 11.95 1.18
CA TRP A 93 0.10 12.99 1.87
C TRP A 93 -1.26 13.17 1.21
N PHE A 94 -2.17 13.90 1.85
CA PHE A 94 -3.52 14.14 1.39
C PHE A 94 -3.82 15.64 1.32
N LEU A 95 -4.51 16.03 0.24
CA LEU A 95 -5.01 17.37 -0.02
C LEU A 95 -6.54 17.33 -0.15
N SER A 96 -7.27 18.05 0.71
CA SER A 96 -8.74 17.95 0.73
C SER A 96 -9.45 18.59 -0.47
N LYS A 97 -8.84 19.59 -1.10
CA LYS A 97 -9.34 20.32 -2.28
C LYS A 97 -8.18 20.98 -3.02
N PRO A 98 -8.32 21.26 -4.34
CA PRO A 98 -7.33 22.03 -5.07
C PRO A 98 -7.00 23.35 -4.39
N THR A 99 -5.76 23.80 -4.54
CA THR A 99 -5.28 25.04 -3.92
C THR A 99 -4.47 25.85 -4.92
N THR A 100 -4.48 27.17 -4.74
CA THR A 100 -3.62 28.10 -5.47
C THR A 100 -2.37 28.47 -4.68
N TYR A 101 -2.25 28.00 -3.43
CA TYR A 101 -1.09 28.27 -2.60
C TYR A 101 0.16 27.55 -3.15
N PRO A 102 1.31 28.24 -3.24
CA PRO A 102 2.57 27.59 -3.53
C PRO A 102 2.86 26.51 -2.50
N LEU A 103 3.27 25.33 -2.98
CA LEU A 103 3.64 24.21 -2.13
C LEU A 103 5.16 24.07 -2.02
N LYS A 104 5.61 23.69 -0.83
CA LYS A 104 7.02 23.45 -0.52
C LYS A 104 7.18 22.08 0.14
N PHE A 105 8.22 21.36 -0.26
CA PHE A 105 8.69 20.14 0.38
C PHE A 105 9.96 20.42 1.16
N THR A 106 10.03 19.93 2.39
CA THR A 106 11.21 20.03 3.25
C THR A 106 11.54 18.67 3.83
N LEU A 107 12.80 18.26 3.78
CA LEU A 107 13.34 17.06 4.40
C LEU A 107 14.53 17.43 5.29
N ILE A 108 14.49 17.01 6.54
CA ILE A 108 15.46 17.38 7.59
C ILE A 108 16.02 16.12 8.22
N ASP A 109 17.34 15.95 8.18
CA ASP A 109 18.03 15.02 9.08
C ASP A 109 18.01 15.60 10.49
N ILE A 110 17.49 14.87 11.48
CA ILE A 110 17.36 15.40 12.85
C ILE A 110 18.70 15.72 13.52
N ARG A 111 19.82 15.21 12.98
CA ARG A 111 21.19 15.46 13.46
C ARG A 111 21.78 16.75 12.86
N SER A 112 21.15 17.30 11.82
CA SER A 112 21.62 18.48 11.09
C SER A 112 20.82 19.73 11.46
N VAL A 113 21.50 20.88 11.44
CA VAL A 113 20.85 22.20 11.58
C VAL A 113 20.20 22.65 10.28
N LYS A 114 20.77 22.28 9.12
CA LYS A 114 20.25 22.62 7.80
C LYS A 114 19.39 21.48 7.24
N PRO A 115 18.28 21.80 6.56
CA PRO A 115 17.51 20.78 5.86
C PRO A 115 18.37 20.10 4.79
N LEU A 116 18.17 18.80 4.61
CA LEU A 116 18.77 18.03 3.52
C LEU A 116 18.19 18.47 2.17
N HIS A 117 16.89 18.80 2.17
CA HIS A 117 16.21 19.38 1.02
C HIS A 117 15.16 20.39 1.49
N GLU A 118 15.07 21.50 0.77
CA GLU A 118 13.97 22.45 0.87
C GLU A 118 13.72 23.07 -0.50
N GLY A 119 12.52 22.91 -1.05
CA GLY A 119 12.24 23.37 -2.40
C GLY A 119 10.76 23.39 -2.76
N PRO A 120 10.37 24.15 -3.79
CA PRO A 120 9.01 24.16 -4.29
C PRO A 120 8.66 22.81 -4.93
N ILE A 121 7.40 22.40 -4.80
CA ILE A 121 6.85 21.23 -5.50
C ILE A 121 5.67 21.64 -6.38
N PRO A 122 5.35 20.88 -7.45
CA PRO A 122 4.16 21.13 -8.25
C PRO A 122 2.89 21.12 -7.39
N THR A 123 2.00 22.10 -7.60
CA THR A 123 0.71 22.13 -6.93
C THR A 123 -0.26 21.18 -7.63
N PRO A 124 -0.82 20.16 -6.95
CA PRO A 124 -1.79 19.26 -7.55
C PRO A 124 -3.05 20.00 -8.00
N ASP A 125 -3.57 19.64 -9.17
CA ASP A 125 -4.80 20.18 -9.74
C ASP A 125 -6.08 19.51 -9.20
N HIS A 126 -5.92 18.41 -8.46
CA HIS A 126 -7.01 17.62 -7.90
C HIS A 126 -6.85 17.37 -6.40
N ALA A 127 -7.99 17.17 -5.73
CA ALA A 127 -8.03 16.69 -4.36
C ALA A 127 -7.64 15.21 -4.29
N GLY A 128 -7.06 14.79 -3.17
CA GLY A 128 -6.82 13.38 -2.88
C GLY A 128 -5.44 13.10 -2.35
N VAL A 129 -5.05 11.83 -2.47
CA VAL A 129 -3.74 11.33 -2.04
C VAL A 129 -2.70 11.70 -3.09
N GLN A 130 -1.60 12.27 -2.61
CA GLN A 130 -0.47 12.76 -3.38
C GLN A 130 0.80 12.05 -2.89
N SER A 131 1.82 11.99 -3.75
CA SER A 131 3.06 11.26 -3.48
C SER A 131 4.28 12.13 -3.81
N ILE A 132 5.34 11.99 -3.01
CA ILE A 132 6.67 12.53 -3.29
C ILE A 132 7.64 11.34 -3.31
N ASP A 133 8.24 11.05 -4.47
CA ASP A 133 9.32 10.07 -4.57
C ASP A 133 10.65 10.77 -4.29
N LEU A 134 11.40 10.29 -3.28
CA LEU A 134 12.70 10.87 -2.95
C LEU A 134 13.73 10.64 -4.07
N ASN A 135 13.52 9.67 -4.97
CA ASN A 135 14.40 9.42 -6.12
C ASN A 135 14.36 10.57 -7.12
N ASP A 136 13.23 11.25 -7.28
CA ASP A 136 13.09 12.40 -8.19
C ASP A 136 14.05 13.55 -7.83
N TRP A 137 14.52 13.55 -6.58
CA TRP A 137 15.40 14.57 -6.01
C TRP A 137 16.80 14.02 -5.69
N ASN A 138 17.12 12.78 -6.08
CA ASN A 138 18.35 12.07 -5.71
C ASN A 138 18.59 12.03 -4.18
N LEU A 139 17.53 12.00 -3.38
CA LEU A 139 17.60 11.96 -1.93
C LEU A 139 17.67 10.51 -1.45
N ALA A 140 18.54 10.25 -0.47
CA ALA A 140 18.71 8.94 0.11
C ALA A 140 18.81 9.06 1.63
N LEU A 141 18.06 8.21 2.32
CA LEU A 141 18.08 8.13 3.77
C LEU A 141 19.21 7.21 4.24
N GLU A 142 19.95 7.63 5.25
CA GLU A 142 20.91 6.79 5.93
C GLU A 142 20.20 5.76 6.83
N PRO A 143 20.73 4.52 6.94
CA PRO A 143 20.27 3.54 7.91
C PRO A 143 20.30 4.08 9.35
N ASP A 144 19.28 3.73 10.12
CA ASP A 144 19.09 4.04 11.55
C ASP A 144 19.12 5.54 11.88
N VAL A 145 18.77 6.36 10.88
CA VAL A 145 18.66 7.82 11.01
C VAL A 145 17.21 8.24 10.83
N GLN A 146 16.75 9.10 11.74
CA GLN A 146 15.44 9.72 11.66
C GLN A 146 15.50 11.00 10.83
N TYR A 147 14.49 11.17 9.99
CA TYR A 147 14.27 12.36 9.20
C TYR A 147 12.88 12.91 9.48
N ARG A 148 12.76 14.22 9.52
CA ARG A 148 11.49 14.93 9.53
C ARG A 148 11.20 15.45 8.14
N TRP A 149 9.99 15.21 7.67
CA TRP A 149 9.55 15.72 6.38
C TRP A 149 8.25 16.50 6.51
N TYR A 150 8.09 17.52 5.66
CA TYR A 150 6.95 18.42 5.66
C TYR A 150 6.50 18.75 4.25
N ILE A 151 5.18 18.88 4.09
CA ILE A 151 4.54 19.59 2.99
C ILE A 151 3.91 20.84 3.58
N SER A 152 4.28 21.99 3.03
CA SER A 152 3.79 23.30 3.45
C SER A 152 3.06 23.98 2.30
N ALA A 153 1.85 24.46 2.55
CA ALA A 153 1.18 25.40 1.66
C ALA A 153 1.40 26.82 2.18
N ILE A 154 2.06 27.65 1.36
CA ILE A 154 2.48 28.99 1.73
C ILE A 154 1.28 29.93 1.59
N ARG A 155 0.69 30.33 2.72
CA ARG A 155 -0.49 31.23 2.70
C ARG A 155 -0.06 32.68 2.51
N ASN A 156 0.99 33.08 3.22
CA ASN A 156 1.56 34.40 3.14
C ASN A 156 3.10 34.30 3.24
N PRO A 157 3.85 34.65 2.18
CA PRO A 157 5.32 34.63 2.19
C PRO A 157 5.94 35.46 3.33
N ASP A 158 5.26 36.53 3.77
CA ASP A 158 5.73 37.40 4.85
C ASP A 158 5.32 36.92 6.26
N SER A 159 4.58 35.82 6.35
CA SER A 159 4.10 35.28 7.64
C SER A 159 4.06 33.75 7.65
N PRO A 160 5.23 33.08 7.74
CA PRO A 160 5.32 31.61 7.72
C PRO A 160 4.54 30.90 8.84
N SER A 161 4.23 31.60 9.94
CA SER A 161 3.39 31.06 11.01
C SER A 161 1.94 30.78 10.60
N GLN A 162 1.52 31.29 9.43
CA GLN A 162 0.19 31.07 8.87
C GLN A 162 0.15 29.91 7.86
N ASP A 163 1.31 29.31 7.55
CA ASP A 163 1.38 28.23 6.57
C ASP A 163 0.64 26.99 7.05
N LEU A 164 -0.01 26.31 6.12
CA LEU A 164 -0.63 25.02 6.38
C LEU A 164 0.45 23.96 6.25
N VAL A 165 0.71 23.21 7.32
CA VAL A 165 1.82 22.25 7.36
C VAL A 165 1.32 20.87 7.76
N ALA A 166 1.74 19.86 7.01
CA ALA A 166 1.57 18.47 7.36
C ALA A 166 2.90 17.73 7.22
N GLY A 167 3.20 16.82 8.15
CA GLY A 167 4.49 16.13 8.13
C GLY A 167 4.57 14.93 9.06
N GLY A 168 5.68 14.22 8.95
CA GLY A 168 5.96 12.98 9.68
C GLY A 168 7.42 12.82 10.03
N VAL A 169 7.70 11.82 10.87
CA VAL A 169 9.07 11.30 11.06
C VAL A 169 9.17 9.97 10.34
N ILE A 170 10.26 9.79 9.61
CA ILE A 170 10.63 8.55 8.93
C ILE A 170 11.98 8.09 9.45
N GLU A 171 12.14 6.80 9.66
CA GLU A 171 13.42 6.17 9.94
C GLU A 171 13.65 5.06 8.93
N ARG A 172 14.84 5.05 8.32
CA ARG A 172 15.23 3.94 7.46
C ARG A 172 15.85 2.87 8.34
N CYS A 173 15.24 1.71 8.40
CA CYS A 173 15.84 0.55 9.07
C CYS A 173 17.05 0.04 8.25
N GLU A 174 18.07 -0.44 8.94
CA GLU A 174 19.27 -1.01 8.32
C GLU A 174 18.94 -2.23 7.47
N PHE A 175 19.46 -2.26 6.24
CA PHE A 175 19.03 -3.20 5.20
C PHE A 175 19.21 -4.67 5.60
N SER A 176 20.32 -5.02 6.26
CA SER A 176 20.56 -6.40 6.71
C SER A 176 19.60 -6.78 7.84
N ALA A 177 19.35 -5.90 8.80
CA ALA A 177 18.38 -6.11 9.87
C ALA A 177 16.95 -6.23 9.33
N CYS A 178 16.51 -5.33 8.44
CA CYS A 178 15.13 -5.35 7.93
C CYS A 178 14.84 -6.60 7.08
N LEU A 179 15.79 -7.02 6.23
CA LEU A 179 15.57 -8.15 5.33
C LEU A 179 15.73 -9.49 6.04
N VAL A 180 16.75 -9.64 6.89
CA VAL A 180 17.08 -10.92 7.50
C VAL A 180 16.24 -11.19 8.74
N GLU A 181 15.99 -10.18 9.57
CA GLU A 181 15.28 -10.36 10.85
C GLU A 181 13.80 -10.03 10.72
N MET A 182 13.47 -8.98 9.97
CA MET A 182 12.08 -8.52 9.86
C MET A 182 11.36 -9.00 8.59
N GLU A 183 12.07 -9.64 7.66
CA GLU A 183 11.53 -10.21 6.41
C GLU A 183 10.71 -9.20 5.60
N VAL A 184 11.21 -7.96 5.49
CA VAL A 184 10.56 -6.92 4.69
C VAL A 184 10.53 -7.30 3.22
N ASP A 185 9.44 -6.93 2.53
CA ASP A 185 9.28 -7.17 1.11
C ASP A 185 9.51 -5.88 0.32
N LEU A 186 10.51 -5.88 -0.56
CA LEU A 186 10.86 -4.73 -1.40
C LEU A 186 10.07 -4.68 -2.70
N SER A 187 9.34 -5.74 -3.05
CA SER A 187 8.40 -5.74 -4.17
C SER A 187 7.18 -4.87 -3.88
N CYS A 188 6.32 -4.71 -4.87
CA CYS A 188 5.04 -4.07 -4.65
C CYS A 188 3.90 -4.88 -5.27
N ASP A 189 3.31 -5.73 -4.45
CA ASP A 189 2.03 -6.38 -4.70
C ASP A 189 1.16 -6.35 -3.44
N ARG A 190 -0.06 -6.92 -3.53
CA ARG A 190 -0.99 -6.96 -2.40
C ARG A 190 -0.42 -7.70 -1.18
N GLN A 191 0.35 -8.75 -1.40
CA GLN A 191 0.97 -9.52 -0.32
C GLN A 191 2.11 -8.73 0.33
N SER A 192 2.89 -7.96 -0.44
CA SER A 192 3.89 -7.03 0.10
C SER A 192 3.25 -6.01 1.03
N VAL A 193 2.09 -5.45 0.66
CA VAL A 193 1.33 -4.52 1.52
C VAL A 193 0.98 -5.17 2.86
N LEU A 194 0.41 -6.38 2.85
CA LEU A 194 0.03 -7.11 4.07
C LEU A 194 1.25 -7.40 4.94
N ARG A 195 2.34 -7.93 4.34
CA ARG A 195 3.58 -8.26 5.04
C ARG A 195 4.22 -7.03 5.68
N ASN A 196 4.43 -5.97 4.89
CA ASN A 196 5.12 -4.78 5.36
C ASN A 196 4.32 -4.05 6.46
N ALA A 197 2.99 -3.99 6.33
CA ALA A 197 2.13 -3.44 7.38
C ALA A 197 2.23 -4.24 8.68
N MET A 198 2.15 -5.57 8.61
CA MET A 198 2.28 -6.47 9.75
C MET A 198 3.66 -6.40 10.42
N ARG A 199 4.70 -6.03 9.66
CA ARG A 199 6.08 -5.88 10.17
C ARG A 199 6.43 -4.45 10.60
N GLY A 200 5.49 -3.51 10.47
CA GLY A 200 5.68 -2.12 10.91
C GLY A 200 6.33 -1.19 9.89
N PHE A 201 6.64 -1.66 8.68
CA PHE A 201 7.18 -0.87 7.56
C PHE A 201 6.08 -0.05 6.89
N TRP A 202 5.62 0.98 7.61
CA TRP A 202 4.49 1.80 7.20
C TRP A 202 4.70 2.46 5.83
N TYR A 203 5.85 3.09 5.61
CA TYR A 203 6.11 3.82 4.36
C TYR A 203 6.14 2.88 3.16
N ASP A 204 6.72 1.67 3.30
CA ASP A 204 6.73 0.67 2.23
C ASP A 204 5.32 0.14 1.91
N ALA A 205 4.51 -0.14 2.95
CA ALA A 205 3.15 -0.62 2.78
C ALA A 205 2.24 0.45 2.16
N MET A 206 2.26 1.68 2.69
CA MET A 206 1.41 2.77 2.21
C MET A 206 1.79 3.22 0.79
N ALA A 207 3.09 3.35 0.50
CA ALA A 207 3.57 3.71 -0.83
C ALA A 207 3.17 2.66 -1.87
N CYS A 208 3.37 1.38 -1.55
CA CYS A 208 2.98 0.31 -2.47
C CYS A 208 1.47 0.31 -2.71
N LEU A 209 0.68 0.51 -1.65
CA LEU A 209 -0.77 0.52 -1.78
C LEU A 209 -1.27 1.70 -2.63
N CYS A 210 -0.68 2.89 -2.49
CA CYS A 210 -0.95 4.03 -3.37
C CYS A 210 -0.58 3.70 -4.83
N GLN A 211 0.59 3.10 -5.07
CA GLN A 211 1.01 2.70 -6.41
C GLN A 211 0.03 1.70 -7.05
N LEU A 212 -0.41 0.68 -6.32
CA LEU A 212 -1.39 -0.29 -6.83
C LEU A 212 -2.74 0.37 -7.16
N ILE A 213 -3.12 1.36 -6.36
CA ILE A 213 -4.32 2.19 -6.53
C ILE A 213 -4.24 3.04 -7.80
N ASP A 214 -3.08 3.64 -8.06
CA ASP A 214 -2.86 4.47 -9.25
C ASP A 214 -2.87 3.62 -10.53
N LEU A 215 -2.31 2.42 -10.45
CA LEU A 215 -2.34 1.45 -11.55
C LEU A 215 -3.73 0.84 -11.78
N ASN A 216 -4.57 0.73 -10.74
CA ASN A 216 -5.88 0.10 -10.79
C ASN A 216 -6.94 0.92 -10.04
N PRO A 217 -7.32 2.11 -10.55
CA PRO A 217 -8.17 3.06 -9.81
C PRO A 217 -9.60 2.55 -9.53
N ALA A 218 -10.10 1.62 -10.35
CA ALA A 218 -11.41 0.99 -10.15
C ALA A 218 -11.41 -0.15 -9.12
N ASP A 219 -10.23 -0.56 -8.62
CA ASP A 219 -10.13 -1.64 -7.66
C ASP A 219 -10.51 -1.17 -6.25
N GLN A 220 -11.78 -1.38 -5.92
CA GLN A 220 -12.36 -0.99 -4.64
C GLN A 220 -11.70 -1.69 -3.44
N ALA A 221 -11.14 -2.89 -3.63
CA ALA A 221 -10.51 -3.62 -2.55
C ALA A 221 -9.23 -2.90 -2.10
N LEU A 222 -8.43 -2.38 -3.04
CA LEU A 222 -7.24 -1.59 -2.70
C LEU A 222 -7.60 -0.32 -1.91
N ARG A 223 -8.69 0.38 -2.31
CA ARG A 223 -9.20 1.54 -1.58
C ARG A 223 -9.65 1.18 -0.16
N ARG A 224 -10.34 0.04 0.02
CA ARG A 224 -10.70 -0.49 1.35
C ARG A 224 -9.49 -0.82 2.20
N GLN A 225 -8.44 -1.41 1.61
CA GLN A 225 -7.18 -1.67 2.29
C GLN A 225 -6.51 -0.36 2.75
N ARG A 226 -6.49 0.69 1.91
CA ARG A 226 -5.89 1.99 2.26
C ARG A 226 -6.67 2.66 3.38
N ALA A 227 -8.00 2.70 3.26
CA ALA A 227 -8.88 3.20 4.30
C ALA A 227 -8.73 2.44 5.63
N SER A 228 -8.55 1.12 5.59
CA SER A 228 -8.28 0.31 6.79
C SER A 228 -6.99 0.75 7.49
N LEU A 229 -5.87 0.88 6.77
CA LEU A 229 -4.61 1.35 7.34
C LEU A 229 -4.75 2.76 7.92
N LEU A 230 -5.38 3.67 7.20
CA LEU A 230 -5.60 5.05 7.65
C LEU A 230 -6.43 5.11 8.93
N ASN A 231 -7.45 4.26 9.09
CA ASN A 231 -8.23 4.18 10.32
C ASN A 231 -7.38 3.71 11.51
N GLN A 232 -6.50 2.73 11.31
CA GLN A 232 -5.66 2.17 12.38
C GLN A 232 -4.69 3.20 12.98
N ILE A 233 -4.30 4.23 12.22
CA ILE A 233 -3.44 5.32 12.68
C ILE A 233 -4.20 6.61 13.05
N GLY A 234 -5.53 6.53 13.14
CA GLY A 234 -6.41 7.63 13.55
C GLY A 234 -6.75 8.65 12.46
N LEU A 235 -6.51 8.35 11.18
CA LEU A 235 -6.84 9.23 10.05
C LEU A 235 -8.21 8.90 9.43
N SER A 236 -9.23 8.71 10.26
CA SER A 236 -10.56 8.25 9.83
C SER A 236 -11.28 9.18 8.86
N THR A 237 -11.09 10.50 8.96
CA THR A 237 -11.68 11.45 8.02
C THR A 237 -11.13 11.27 6.60
N VAL A 238 -9.83 11.01 6.48
CA VAL A 238 -9.19 10.72 5.18
C VAL A 238 -9.63 9.35 4.68
N ALA A 239 -9.71 8.35 5.54
CA ALA A 239 -10.22 7.01 5.19
C ALA A 239 -11.65 7.08 4.62
N GLN A 240 -12.53 7.86 5.24
CA GLN A 240 -13.90 8.07 4.75
C GLN A 240 -13.94 8.82 3.42
N TRP A 241 -13.07 9.83 3.23
CA TRP A 241 -12.94 10.51 1.95
C TRP A 241 -12.51 9.53 0.85
N ASP A 242 -11.51 8.69 1.13
CA ASP A 242 -10.96 7.75 0.17
C ASP A 242 -12.01 6.74 -0.31
N LEU A 243 -12.82 6.19 0.62
CA LEU A 243 -13.92 5.29 0.29
C LEU A 243 -15.02 5.96 -0.55
N ARG A 244 -15.30 7.25 -0.33
CA ARG A 244 -16.27 8.00 -1.16
C ARG A 244 -15.73 8.34 -2.55
N SER A 245 -14.41 8.34 -2.72
CA SER A 245 -13.75 8.60 -4.01
C SER A 245 -13.76 7.40 -4.96
N ILE A 246 -14.26 6.25 -4.52
CA ILE A 246 -14.40 5.05 -5.34
C ILE A 246 -15.34 5.34 -6.52
N PRO A 247 -14.89 5.18 -7.78
CA PRO A 247 -15.75 5.31 -8.93
C PRO A 247 -16.93 4.34 -8.86
N ALA A 248 -18.14 4.82 -9.18
CA ALA A 248 -19.29 3.94 -9.31
C ALA A 248 -19.02 2.89 -10.40
N PRO A 249 -19.53 1.65 -10.26
CA PRO A 249 -19.40 0.66 -11.33
C PRO A 249 -20.03 1.22 -12.61
N VAL A 250 -19.30 1.15 -13.73
CA VAL A 250 -19.86 1.42 -15.05
C VAL A 250 -20.94 0.38 -15.28
N ARG A 251 -22.20 0.82 -15.40
CA ARG A 251 -23.35 -0.04 -15.73
C ARG A 251 -23.35 -0.41 -17.21
#